data_AF-A0A940P351-F1
#
_entry.id   AF-A0A940P351-F1
#
_cell.length_a   1.000
_cell.length_b   1.000
_cell.length_c   1.000
_cell.angle_alpha   90.00
_cell.angle_beta   90.00
_cell.angle_gamma   90.00
#
_symmetry.space_group_name_H-M   'P 1'
#
loop_
_entity.id
_entity.type
_entity.pdbx_description
1 polymer ?
#
loop_
_entity_poly.entity_id
_entity_poly.type
_entity_poly.pdbx_seq_one_letter_code
_entity_poly.pdbx_strand_id
1 'polypeptide(L)'
;ECIVRPANYSDACPGRGYTILDMGASRAAVVNLQGVLFMEPLANPFDTMDALLSEIDTPVIFVDFHAEATSEKKAMGHYLAGRVTAVLGTHTHVQTSDACILGDHTGYITDAGMTGAEDSVLGLETQAAVDRLHLHVPVRAAESEHACMLNGVVIEYDKKCGKCTKITPLIMR
;
A
#
# COMPACT_ATOMS: atom_id res chain seq x y z
N GLU A 1 14.28 0.84 -14.31
CA GLU A 1 13.24 -0.18 -14.11
C GLU A 1 12.43 0.22 -12.88
N CYS A 2 11.12 0.32 -13.02
CA CYS A 2 10.21 0.89 -12.02
C CYS A 2 9.38 -0.21 -11.37
N ILE A 3 10.05 -1.24 -10.86
CA ILE A 3 9.44 -2.37 -10.15
C ILE A 3 10.10 -2.46 -8.78
N VAL A 4 9.26 -2.58 -7.75
CA VAL A 4 9.66 -2.75 -6.35
C VAL A 4 8.90 -3.95 -5.76
N ARG A 5 9.48 -4.57 -4.75
CA ARG A 5 8.90 -5.65 -3.93
C ARG A 5 8.96 -5.26 -2.46
N PRO A 6 8.31 -5.99 -1.52
CA PRO A 6 8.35 -5.58 -0.12
C PRO A 6 9.78 -5.57 0.43
N ALA A 7 10.22 -4.45 0.98
CA ALA A 7 11.62 -4.22 1.34
C ALA A 7 12.10 -5.12 2.47
N ASN A 8 11.19 -5.55 3.36
CA ASN A 8 11.48 -6.36 4.53
C ASN A 8 11.58 -7.88 4.26
N TYR A 9 11.68 -8.29 2.99
CA TYR A 9 12.23 -9.61 2.63
C TYR A 9 13.75 -9.65 2.78
N SER A 10 14.29 -10.86 2.92
CA SER A 10 15.74 -11.13 2.92
C SER A 10 16.47 -10.43 1.77
N ASP A 11 17.69 -9.96 2.01
CA ASP A 11 18.56 -9.34 1.01
C ASP A 11 18.90 -10.28 -0.16
N ALA A 12 18.79 -11.59 0.06
CA ALA A 12 18.94 -12.59 -1.01
C ALA A 12 17.74 -12.62 -1.98
N CYS A 13 16.61 -11.99 -1.63
CA CYS A 13 15.42 -11.93 -2.47
C CYS A 13 15.66 -10.99 -3.66
N PRO A 14 15.44 -11.44 -4.92
CA PRO A 14 15.64 -10.62 -6.10
C PRO A 14 14.84 -9.31 -6.09
N GLY A 15 15.34 -8.32 -6.83
CA GLY A 15 14.72 -7.01 -6.93
C GLY A 15 15.11 -6.08 -5.80
N ARG A 16 14.28 -5.06 -5.56
CA ARG A 16 14.56 -3.94 -4.64
C ARG A 16 13.33 -3.54 -3.85
N GLY A 17 13.54 -3.07 -2.63
CA GLY A 17 12.49 -2.58 -1.73
C GLY A 17 11.90 -1.21 -2.10
N TYR A 18 12.70 -0.39 -2.80
CA TYR A 18 12.31 0.95 -3.21
C TYR A 18 12.97 1.34 -4.52
N THR A 19 12.42 2.37 -5.17
CA THR A 19 13.03 3.02 -6.34
C THR A 19 12.89 4.53 -6.24
N ILE A 20 13.79 5.26 -6.89
CA ILE A 20 13.70 6.71 -7.02
C ILE A 20 13.34 7.01 -8.47
N LEU A 21 12.21 7.67 -8.65
CA LEU A 21 11.73 8.17 -9.93
C LEU A 21 12.25 9.59 -10.15
N ASP A 22 13.08 9.77 -11.16
CA ASP A 22 13.54 11.08 -11.61
C ASP A 22 12.50 11.70 -12.55
N MET A 23 11.93 12.83 -12.14
CA MET A 23 10.96 13.62 -12.92
C MET A 23 11.57 14.94 -13.40
N GLY A 24 12.90 15.02 -13.47
CA GLY A 24 13.67 16.21 -13.86
C GLY A 24 13.76 17.23 -12.73
N ALA A 25 12.69 18.02 -12.54
CA ALA A 25 12.67 19.08 -11.52
C ALA A 25 12.45 18.57 -10.08
N SER A 26 12.13 17.28 -9.92
CA SER A 26 11.87 16.64 -8.63
C SER A 26 12.14 15.15 -8.70
N ARG A 27 12.54 14.54 -7.59
CA ARG A 27 12.69 13.08 -7.43
C ARG A 27 11.64 12.56 -6.45
N ALA A 28 11.05 11.40 -6.71
CA ALA A 28 10.14 10.74 -5.76
C ALA A 28 10.61 9.32 -5.46
N ALA A 29 10.75 8.99 -4.18
CA ALA A 29 10.97 7.62 -3.75
C ALA A 29 9.63 6.89 -3.62
N VAL A 30 9.58 5.66 -4.12
CA VAL A 30 8.46 4.74 -3.94
C VAL A 30 9.00 3.51 -3.22
N VAL A 31 8.49 3.28 -2.02
CA VAL A 31 8.86 2.18 -1.13
C VAL A 31 7.68 1.22 -1.03
N ASN A 32 7.94 -0.08 -1.09
CA ASN A 32 6.96 -1.11 -0.79
C ASN A 32 7.40 -1.89 0.45
N LEU A 33 6.47 -2.15 1.36
CA LEU A 33 6.68 -2.85 2.63
C LEU A 33 5.53 -3.82 2.89
N GLN A 34 5.79 -4.90 3.62
CA GLN A 34 4.77 -5.87 4.00
C GLN A 34 4.61 -5.92 5.52
N GLY A 35 3.36 -5.91 5.99
CA GLY A 35 3.02 -6.14 7.39
C GLY A 35 3.25 -7.59 7.80
N VAL A 36 3.31 -7.85 9.11
CA VAL A 36 3.57 -9.20 9.65
C VAL A 36 2.40 -9.76 10.46
N LEU A 37 1.44 -8.92 10.88
CA LEU A 37 0.26 -9.41 11.59
C LEU A 37 -0.71 -10.11 10.62
N PHE A 38 -1.01 -11.38 10.89
CA PHE A 38 -1.80 -12.28 10.03
C PHE A 38 -1.17 -12.61 8.67
N MET A 39 0.13 -12.30 8.50
CA MET A 39 0.87 -12.50 7.27
C MET A 39 2.18 -13.27 7.54
N GLU A 40 3.02 -13.40 6.52
CA GLU A 40 4.33 -14.04 6.64
C GLU A 40 5.23 -13.31 7.66
N PRO A 41 5.94 -14.04 8.54
CA PRO A 41 6.78 -13.46 9.57
C PRO A 41 8.11 -12.96 8.99
N LEU A 42 8.05 -11.82 8.29
CA LEU A 42 9.21 -11.14 7.70
C LEU A 42 10.00 -10.32 8.73
N ALA A 43 11.06 -9.65 8.27
CA ALA A 43 11.77 -8.69 9.10
C ALA A 43 10.83 -7.54 9.52
N ASN A 44 11.15 -6.91 10.66
CA ASN A 44 10.32 -5.85 11.21
C ASN A 44 10.19 -4.68 10.20
N PRO A 45 8.96 -4.33 9.75
CA PRO A 45 8.78 -3.29 8.75
C PRO A 45 9.12 -1.89 9.25
N PHE A 46 9.03 -1.63 10.57
CA PHE A 46 9.38 -0.33 11.18
C PHE A 46 10.89 -0.09 11.13
N ASP A 47 11.68 -1.07 11.59
CA ASP A 47 13.15 -1.00 11.56
C ASP A 47 13.66 -0.94 10.11
N THR A 48 13.04 -1.71 9.21
CA THR A 48 13.35 -1.69 7.78
C THR A 48 13.13 -0.30 7.20
N MET A 49 12.01 0.36 7.53
CA MET A 49 11.72 1.69 7.03
C MET A 49 12.73 2.72 7.53
N ASP A 50 13.17 2.65 8.79
CA ASP A 50 14.17 3.58 9.33
C ASP A 50 15.52 3.45 8.62
N ALA A 51 15.95 2.21 8.31
CA ALA A 51 17.15 1.98 7.53
C ALA A 51 17.03 2.62 6.13
N LEU A 52 15.91 2.40 5.43
CA LEU A 52 15.66 2.98 4.11
C LEU A 52 15.60 4.51 4.13
N LEU A 53 14.99 5.11 5.16
CA LEU A 53 14.96 6.58 5.31
C LEU A 53 16.35 7.19 5.41
N SER A 54 17.34 6.45 5.90
CA SER A 54 18.73 6.93 5.94
C SER A 54 19.44 6.91 4.58
N GLU A 55 18.93 6.13 3.62
CA GLU A 55 19.48 5.96 2.28
C GLU A 55 18.78 6.81 1.21
N ILE A 56 17.50 7.14 1.44
CA ILE A 56 16.67 7.89 0.49
C ILE A 56 17.00 9.39 0.53
N ASP A 57 17.66 9.87 -0.54
CA ASP A 57 18.01 11.28 -0.72
C ASP A 57 16.90 12.05 -1.48
N THR A 58 15.66 12.03 -0.98
CA THR A 58 14.61 12.94 -1.48
C THR A 58 13.56 13.18 -0.41
N PRO A 59 13.02 14.41 -0.29
CA PRO A 59 11.93 14.70 0.64
C PRO A 59 10.60 14.06 0.20
N VAL A 60 10.44 13.72 -1.08
CA VAL A 60 9.21 13.14 -1.62
C VAL A 60 9.27 11.61 -1.52
N ILE A 61 8.55 11.04 -0.57
CA ILE A 61 8.59 9.59 -0.28
C ILE A 61 7.16 9.05 -0.17
N PHE A 62 6.82 8.09 -1.03
CA PHE A 62 5.57 7.35 -0.99
C PHE A 62 5.83 5.93 -0.49
N VAL A 63 5.05 5.51 0.50
CA VAL A 63 5.14 4.17 1.09
C VAL A 63 3.84 3.43 0.80
N ASP A 64 3.93 2.33 0.05
CA ASP A 64 2.89 1.31 -0.04
C ASP A 64 3.12 0.28 1.06
N PHE A 65 2.19 0.20 2.01
CA PHE A 65 2.25 -0.72 3.13
C PHE A 65 1.21 -1.83 2.95
N HIS A 66 1.66 -2.94 2.39
CA HIS A 66 0.87 -4.12 2.09
C HIS A 66 0.65 -4.96 3.36
N ALA A 67 -0.49 -4.80 4.02
CA ALA A 67 -0.72 -5.42 5.33
C ALA A 67 -2.18 -5.84 5.54
N GLU A 68 -2.42 -6.83 6.39
CA GLU A 68 -3.79 -7.25 6.73
C GLU A 68 -4.35 -6.44 7.92
N ALA A 69 -3.61 -6.37 9.03
CA ALA A 69 -4.10 -5.77 10.25
C ALA A 69 -4.20 -4.23 10.17
N THR A 70 -5.40 -3.70 10.37
CA THR A 70 -5.63 -2.24 10.41
C THR A 70 -4.86 -1.54 11.52
N SER A 71 -4.62 -2.20 12.66
CA SER A 71 -3.79 -1.69 13.75
C SER A 71 -2.33 -1.49 13.32
N GLU A 72 -1.76 -2.44 12.57
CA GLU A 72 -0.40 -2.35 12.05
C GLU A 72 -0.28 -1.20 11.04
N LYS A 73 -1.27 -1.05 10.15
CA LYS A 73 -1.32 0.06 9.19
C LYS A 73 -1.43 1.41 9.87
N LYS A 74 -2.28 1.55 10.89
CA LYS A 74 -2.41 2.80 11.66
C LYS A 74 -1.11 3.12 12.40
N ALA A 75 -0.48 2.11 13.01
CA ALA A 75 0.79 2.28 13.69
C ALA A 75 1.87 2.77 12.72
N MET A 76 2.00 2.16 11.53
CA MET A 76 2.95 2.60 10.51
C MET A 76 2.68 4.03 10.03
N GLY A 77 1.42 4.39 9.79
CA GLY A 77 1.03 5.75 9.41
C GLY A 77 1.45 6.79 10.45
N HIS A 78 1.16 6.54 11.73
CA HIS A 78 1.59 7.42 12.83
C HIS A 78 3.10 7.42 13.04
N TYR A 79 3.76 6.28 12.86
CA TYR A 79 5.21 6.16 12.94
C TYR A 79 5.90 7.06 11.93
N LEU A 80 5.42 7.09 10.68
CA LEU A 80 6.03 7.84 9.57
C LEU A 80 5.49 9.26 9.40
N ALA A 81 4.56 9.70 10.26
CA ALA A 81 4.00 11.05 10.18
C ALA A 81 5.11 12.12 10.28
N GLY A 82 5.14 13.03 9.30
CA GLY A 82 6.17 14.08 9.20
C GLY A 82 7.49 13.63 8.54
N ARG A 83 7.66 12.33 8.25
CA ARG A 83 8.91 11.77 7.68
C ARG A 83 8.78 11.38 6.22
N VAL A 84 7.55 11.14 5.75
CA VAL A 84 7.24 10.77 4.36
C VAL A 84 6.07 11.58 3.82
N THR A 85 5.92 11.60 2.50
CA THR A 85 4.81 12.27 1.81
C THR A 85 3.50 11.55 2.04
N ALA A 86 3.46 10.23 1.88
CA ALA A 86 2.27 9.46 2.18
C ALA A 86 2.56 8.00 2.54
N VAL A 87 1.68 7.44 3.37
CA VAL A 87 1.60 6.01 3.69
C VAL A 87 0.24 5.51 3.21
N LEU A 88 0.25 4.63 2.22
CA LEU A 88 -0.92 4.09 1.56
C LEU A 88 -1.00 2.60 1.88
N GLY A 89 -2.02 2.19 2.62
CA GLY A 89 -2.24 0.76 2.84
C GLY A 89 -2.79 0.07 1.60
N THR A 90 -2.44 -1.20 1.42
CA THR A 90 -3.01 -2.12 0.41
C THR A 90 -3.23 -3.50 1.04
N HIS A 91 -3.60 -4.52 0.24
CA HIS A 91 -3.85 -5.95 0.59
C HIS A 91 -5.33 -6.33 0.78
N THR A 92 -6.13 -5.54 1.50
CA THR A 92 -7.46 -6.02 1.94
C THR A 92 -8.54 -5.93 0.86
N HIS A 93 -8.21 -5.31 -0.29
CA HIS A 93 -9.04 -5.18 -1.48
C HIS A 93 -10.32 -4.31 -1.31
N VAL A 94 -10.57 -3.73 -0.14
CA VAL A 94 -11.70 -2.85 0.13
C VAL A 94 -11.20 -1.46 0.50
N GLN A 95 -11.54 -0.44 -0.29
CA GLN A 95 -11.10 0.93 -0.03
C GLN A 95 -11.71 1.46 1.27
N THR A 96 -10.88 2.07 2.13
CA THR A 96 -11.34 2.67 3.39
C THR A 96 -11.69 4.15 3.23
N SER A 97 -12.61 4.64 4.04
CA SER A 97 -13.07 6.05 4.02
C SER A 97 -12.33 6.94 5.02
N ASP A 98 -11.12 6.56 5.44
CA ASP A 98 -10.38 7.19 6.54
C ASP A 98 -9.18 8.02 6.07
N ALA A 99 -9.18 8.43 4.80
CA ALA A 99 -8.13 9.24 4.22
C ALA A 99 -7.96 10.56 4.99
N CYS A 100 -6.73 10.85 5.43
CA CYS A 100 -6.42 12.04 6.22
C CYS A 100 -4.97 12.48 6.06
N ILE A 101 -4.62 13.64 6.63
CA ILE A 101 -3.24 14.13 6.72
C ILE A 101 -2.80 14.05 8.18
N LEU A 102 -1.79 13.22 8.44
CA LEU A 102 -1.19 13.03 9.76
C LEU A 102 -0.08 14.04 9.99
N GLY A 103 -0.05 14.62 11.20
CA GLY A 103 1.00 15.54 11.63
C GLY A 103 1.14 16.80 10.75
N ASP A 104 0.05 17.20 10.07
CA ASP A 104 0.06 18.31 9.09
C ASP A 104 1.15 18.11 8.00
N HIS A 105 1.45 16.85 7.65
CA HIS A 105 2.51 16.54 6.68
C HIS A 105 2.23 15.31 5.82
N THR A 106 1.81 14.19 6.40
CA THR A 106 1.83 12.89 5.73
C THR A 106 0.42 12.47 5.34
N GLY A 107 0.17 12.23 4.06
CA GLY A 107 -1.08 11.64 3.59
C GLY A 107 -1.22 10.20 4.07
N TYR A 108 -2.40 9.79 4.49
CA TYR A 108 -2.64 8.46 5.03
C TYR A 108 -3.99 7.90 4.60
N ILE A 109 -4.05 6.61 4.27
CA ILE A 109 -5.28 5.82 4.14
C ILE A 109 -5.01 4.38 4.57
N THR A 110 -5.98 3.74 5.24
CA THR A 110 -5.82 2.36 5.71
C THR A 110 -5.83 1.35 4.56
N ASP A 111 -6.63 1.53 3.51
CA ASP A 111 -6.52 0.72 2.30
C ASP A 111 -6.98 1.50 1.08
N ALA A 112 -6.15 1.49 0.03
CA ALA A 112 -6.48 2.12 -1.25
C ALA A 112 -7.57 1.36 -2.03
N GLY A 113 -7.85 0.11 -1.67
CA GLY A 113 -8.79 -0.78 -2.35
C GLY A 113 -8.17 -1.54 -3.51
N MET A 114 -9.01 -2.28 -4.23
CA MET A 114 -8.62 -3.10 -5.39
C MET A 114 -9.06 -2.45 -6.70
N THR A 115 -8.28 -2.64 -7.76
CA THR A 115 -8.76 -2.46 -9.14
C THR A 115 -8.98 -3.84 -9.76
N GLY A 116 -10.23 -4.17 -10.07
CA GLY A 116 -10.64 -5.52 -10.46
C GLY A 116 -12.16 -5.69 -10.43
N ALA A 117 -12.66 -6.91 -10.62
CA ALA A 117 -14.08 -7.22 -10.70
C ALA A 117 -14.88 -6.70 -9.49
N GLU A 118 -15.86 -5.84 -9.72
CA GLU A 118 -16.66 -5.20 -8.66
C GLU A 118 -17.61 -6.19 -7.99
N ASP A 119 -18.37 -6.94 -8.79
CA ASP A 119 -19.31 -7.96 -8.30
C ASP A 119 -18.56 -9.29 -8.10
N SER A 120 -17.77 -9.36 -7.02
CA SER A 120 -16.91 -10.49 -6.71
C SER A 120 -16.57 -10.57 -5.22
N VAL A 121 -15.96 -11.67 -4.78
CA VAL A 121 -15.37 -11.77 -3.43
C VAL A 121 -13.88 -11.48 -3.55
N LEU A 122 -13.53 -10.20 -3.40
CA LEU A 122 -12.15 -9.69 -3.46
C LEU A 122 -11.41 -10.06 -4.77
N GLY A 123 -12.12 -10.11 -5.89
CA GLY A 123 -11.62 -10.47 -7.22
C GLY A 123 -11.88 -11.91 -7.64
N LEU A 124 -12.35 -12.76 -6.72
CA LEU A 124 -12.66 -14.16 -7.00
C LEU A 124 -14.12 -14.38 -7.36
N GLU A 125 -14.39 -15.43 -8.12
CA GLU A 125 -15.74 -15.93 -8.38
C GLU A 125 -16.48 -16.19 -7.05
N THR A 126 -17.68 -15.63 -6.97
CA THR A 126 -18.45 -15.52 -5.71
C THR A 126 -18.80 -16.90 -5.15
N GLN A 127 -19.29 -17.82 -5.96
CA GLN A 127 -19.69 -19.15 -5.49
C GLN A 127 -18.48 -19.94 -5.00
N ALA A 128 -17.34 -19.87 -5.69
CA ALA A 128 -16.12 -20.55 -5.31
C ALA A 128 -15.57 -20.05 -3.96
N ALA A 129 -15.62 -18.75 -3.72
CA ALA A 129 -15.23 -18.16 -2.44
C ALA A 129 -16.19 -18.55 -1.31
N VAL A 130 -17.51 -18.53 -1.58
CA VAL A 130 -18.54 -18.95 -0.63
C VAL A 130 -18.39 -20.43 -0.28
N ASP A 131 -18.25 -21.32 -1.26
CA ASP A 131 -18.10 -22.76 -1.04
C ASP A 131 -16.85 -23.07 -0.21
N ARG A 132 -15.73 -22.41 -0.51
CA ARG A 132 -14.48 -22.56 0.27
C ARG A 132 -14.69 -22.23 1.74
N LEU A 133 -15.35 -21.11 2.04
CA LEU A 133 -15.53 -20.61 3.41
C LEU A 133 -16.68 -21.32 4.15
N HIS A 134 -17.75 -21.67 3.44
CA HIS A 134 -18.93 -22.32 4.02
C HIS A 134 -18.70 -23.81 4.23
N LEU A 135 -18.28 -24.52 3.18
CA LEU A 135 -18.14 -25.98 3.20
C LEU A 135 -16.77 -26.45 3.71
N HIS A 136 -15.79 -25.54 3.84
CA HIS A 136 -14.43 -25.86 4.27
C HIS A 136 -13.75 -26.89 3.35
N VAL A 137 -14.09 -26.88 2.06
CA VAL A 137 -13.49 -27.75 1.05
C VAL A 137 -12.49 -26.99 0.17
N PRO A 138 -11.49 -27.67 -0.39
CA PRO A 138 -10.65 -27.07 -1.41
C PRO A 138 -11.49 -26.73 -2.65
N VAL A 139 -11.48 -25.45 -3.04
CA VAL A 139 -12.10 -24.98 -4.27
C VAL A 139 -11.00 -24.33 -5.12
N ARG A 140 -11.05 -24.53 -6.43
CA ARG A 140 -10.16 -23.84 -7.35
C ARG A 140 -10.49 -22.34 -7.32
N ALA A 141 -9.50 -21.51 -7.00
CA ALA A 141 -9.64 -20.07 -7.18
C ALA A 141 -9.78 -19.75 -8.66
N ALA A 142 -10.87 -19.07 -9.01
CA ALA A 142 -11.12 -18.52 -10.34
C ALA A 142 -11.33 -17.01 -10.21
N GLU A 143 -10.71 -16.25 -11.09
CA GLU A 143 -10.92 -14.81 -11.19
C GLU A 143 -12.34 -14.54 -11.71
N SER A 144 -12.97 -13.50 -11.18
CA SER A 144 -14.28 -13.07 -11.64
C SER A 144 -14.18 -12.34 -12.99
N GLU A 145 -15.08 -12.67 -13.92
CA GLU A 145 -15.19 -11.99 -15.23
C GLU A 145 -16.15 -10.79 -15.21
N HIS A 146 -16.67 -10.42 -14.04
CA HIS A 146 -17.56 -9.26 -13.90
C HIS A 146 -16.83 -7.94 -14.20
N ALA A 147 -17.61 -6.88 -14.46
CA ALA A 147 -17.09 -5.56 -14.78
C ALA A 147 -16.13 -5.07 -13.68
N CYS A 148 -15.02 -4.47 -14.10
CA CYS A 148 -14.00 -3.98 -13.18
C CYS A 148 -14.37 -2.59 -12.64
N MET A 149 -14.17 -2.41 -11.34
CA MET A 149 -14.00 -1.08 -10.74
C MET A 149 -12.53 -0.71 -10.65
N LEU A 150 -12.24 0.59 -10.59
CA LEU A 150 -10.92 1.12 -10.26
C LEU A 150 -11.00 1.83 -8.91
N ASN A 151 -10.10 1.46 -8.01
CA ASN A 151 -9.85 2.20 -6.79
C ASN A 151 -8.42 2.77 -6.83
N GLY A 152 -8.26 3.97 -6.28
CA GLY A 152 -6.97 4.62 -6.19
C GLY A 152 -7.01 5.81 -5.24
N VAL A 153 -5.89 6.53 -5.15
CA VAL A 153 -5.77 7.70 -4.27
C VAL A 153 -5.03 8.80 -5.03
N VAL A 154 -5.62 10.00 -5.04
CA VAL A 154 -5.00 11.20 -5.59
C VAL A 154 -4.37 12.01 -4.45
N ILE A 155 -3.08 12.34 -4.61
CA ILE A 155 -2.30 13.05 -3.61
C ILE A 155 -1.75 14.33 -4.22
N GLU A 156 -2.02 15.45 -3.56
CA GLU A 156 -1.39 16.74 -3.83
C GLU A 156 -0.32 16.98 -2.77
N TYR A 157 0.87 17.42 -3.18
CA TYR A 157 2.01 17.60 -2.28
C TYR A 157 2.97 18.70 -2.75
N ASP A 158 3.72 19.28 -1.81
CA ASP A 158 4.81 20.21 -2.09
C ASP A 158 6.08 19.43 -2.46
N LYS A 159 6.60 19.67 -3.67
CA LYS A 159 7.78 19.00 -4.20
C LYS A 159 9.09 19.35 -3.49
N LYS A 160 9.15 20.48 -2.79
CA LYS A 160 10.37 20.96 -2.10
C LYS A 160 10.57 20.31 -0.75
N CYS A 161 9.49 20.14 0.02
CA CYS A 161 9.55 19.59 1.38
C CYS A 161 8.86 18.22 1.52
N GLY A 162 8.16 17.74 0.49
CA GLY A 162 7.49 16.44 0.55
C GLY A 162 6.17 16.44 1.33
N LYS A 163 5.71 17.60 1.81
CA LYS A 163 4.46 17.74 2.56
C LYS A 163 3.25 17.44 1.68
N CYS A 164 2.43 16.48 2.07
CA CYS A 164 1.09 16.26 1.52
C CYS A 164 0.17 17.42 1.92
N THR A 165 -0.50 18.01 0.94
CA THR A 165 -1.47 19.10 1.13
C THR A 165 -2.91 18.63 0.96
N LYS A 166 -3.11 17.51 0.25
CA LYS A 166 -4.44 16.91 0.06
C LYS A 166 -4.32 15.43 -0.30
N ILE A 167 -5.28 14.66 0.20
CA ILE A 167 -5.49 13.25 -0.17
C ILE A 167 -6.96 13.05 -0.52
N THR A 168 -7.25 12.41 -1.65
CA THR A 168 -8.61 12.16 -2.13
C THR A 168 -8.71 10.71 -2.64
N PRO A 169 -9.51 9.85 -2.00
CA PRO A 169 -9.82 8.53 -2.54
C PRO A 169 -10.54 8.65 -3.89
N LEU A 170 -10.23 7.76 -4.82
CA LEU A 170 -10.82 7.66 -6.15
C LEU A 170 -11.51 6.31 -6.29
N ILE A 171 -12.76 6.33 -6.76
CA ILE A 171 -13.51 5.15 -7.18
C ILE A 171 -14.10 5.45 -8.55
N MET A 172 -13.88 4.56 -9.52
CA MET A 172 -14.50 4.60 -10.85
C MET A 172 -15.17 3.26 -11.13
N ARG A 173 -16.41 3.30 -11.63
CA ARG A 173 -17.26 2.15 -11.98
C ARG A 173 -17.74 2.30 -13.41
#